data_AF-A0A645BBT1-F1
#
_entry.id   AF-A0A645BBT1-F1
#
_cell.length_a   1.000
_cell.length_b   1.000
_cell.length_c   1.000
_cell.angle_alpha   90.00
_cell.angle_beta   90.00
_cell.angle_gamma   90.00
#
_symmetry.space_group_name_H-M   'P 1'
#
loop_
_entity.id
_entity.type
_entity.pdbx_description
1 polymer ?
#
loop_
_entity_poly.entity_id
_entity_poly.type
_entity_poly.pdbx_seq_one_letter_code
_entity_poly.pdbx_strand_id
1 'polypeptide(L)'
;MVAAGSEAGQGAEAMIPVERAMENPLKTQTITLTCGKLTTGVTVKPWTGIFMLRNLKQPESYFQAAFRVQSPWTAGKEIIKEECYVFDFAPNRTLRQLSEYSCRLNTKEKNPETKVGEFIKFLPVLSYEGNMLRQIDAGEILDIAMSGTSATLLARRWESALLVNVTNDVLARLLANPKALAALMSMEGFRNLNSEIETIINKSEEVKKAKKEGLDGKSKNEKKKLNEAEKEYKSKRIEIQEKLIKFSTRIPIFMYLTDYREVTLQDVITKLEPGLFKKVTGLYVKDFELLKSIGLFNEDIWNDAIFKFRRYEEASLEYTGINKHAGEPVGGWSTVLTPDDYQALYAHQADYEPVRSETKPLPSTKAFKRQEQQHLKPVTKNSDIPEIRTPLKPKVVLTKKTPSTNTSTTRKMEKIGASLAAETPLVAELRIGDRVEVDLYGVCVVNRFGKGCVYLKTNRNKEVVFKYPESLAIGSIKKL
;
A
#
# COMPACT_ATOMS: atom_id res chain seq x y z
N MET A 1 22.56 8.39 20.99
CA MET A 1 21.84 9.63 21.35
C MET A 1 20.39 9.57 20.87
N VAL A 2 19.48 10.36 21.44
CA VAL A 2 18.04 10.36 21.10
C VAL A 2 17.58 11.77 20.73
N ALA A 3 16.91 11.93 19.58
CA ALA A 3 16.28 13.16 19.12
C ALA A 3 14.78 12.93 18.91
N ALA A 4 14.00 13.08 19.99
CA ALA A 4 12.56 12.82 20.04
C ALA A 4 11.83 13.84 20.94
N GLY A 5 10.50 13.92 20.81
CA GLY A 5 9.67 14.82 21.63
C GLY A 5 9.62 16.27 21.14
N SER A 6 8.89 17.14 21.83
CA SER A 6 8.80 18.57 21.52
C SER A 6 10.11 19.31 21.75
N GLU A 7 10.88 18.90 22.75
CA GLU A 7 12.14 19.52 23.18
C GLU A 7 13.28 19.37 22.17
N ALA A 8 13.22 18.33 21.33
CA ALA A 8 14.18 18.16 20.24
C ALA A 8 13.94 19.13 19.07
N GLY A 9 12.92 20.01 19.10
CA GLY A 9 12.63 20.92 18.00
C GLY A 9 12.07 20.23 16.74
N GLN A 10 12.00 20.95 15.62
CA GLN A 10 11.62 20.44 14.29
C GLN A 10 12.52 21.01 13.21
N GLY A 11 12.72 20.27 12.12
CA GLY A 11 13.57 20.73 11.02
C GLY A 11 14.99 21.03 11.51
N ALA A 12 15.54 22.18 11.13
CA ALA A 12 16.91 22.58 11.47
C ALA A 12 17.19 22.59 12.97
N GLU A 13 16.21 22.91 13.81
CA GLU A 13 16.38 22.90 15.27
C GLU A 13 16.63 21.48 15.83
N ALA A 14 16.10 20.45 15.16
CA ALA A 14 16.33 19.06 15.54
C ALA A 14 17.75 18.56 15.26
N MET A 15 18.54 19.29 14.48
CA MET A 15 19.95 18.99 14.25
C MET A 15 20.82 19.36 15.46
N ILE A 16 20.47 20.42 16.19
CA ILE A 16 21.25 20.96 17.31
C ILE A 16 21.60 19.90 18.36
N PRO A 17 20.66 19.10 18.89
CA PRO A 17 20.99 18.07 19.87
C PRO A 17 21.86 16.96 19.27
N VAL A 18 21.74 16.70 17.97
CA VAL A 18 22.52 15.69 17.27
C VAL A 18 23.96 16.17 17.09
N GLU A 19 24.16 17.40 16.61
CA GLU A 19 25.49 17.99 16.41
C GLU A 19 26.26 18.17 17.72
N ARG A 20 25.58 18.52 18.81
CA ARG A 20 26.23 18.63 20.14
C ARG A 20 26.67 17.29 20.71
N ALA A 21 25.88 16.24 20.48
CA ALA A 21 26.15 14.91 21.02
C ALA A 21 27.06 14.09 20.09
N MET A 22 27.23 14.49 18.83
CA MET A 22 28.10 13.82 17.88
C MET A 22 29.52 14.36 18.03
N GLU A 23 30.38 13.55 18.63
CA GLU A 23 31.82 13.79 18.63
C GLU A 23 32.40 13.69 17.20
N ASN A 24 33.71 13.81 17.04
CA ASN A 24 34.35 13.78 15.72
C ASN A 24 33.94 12.51 14.92
N PRO A 25 33.11 12.62 13.86
CA PRO A 25 32.54 11.45 13.18
C PRO A 25 33.58 10.64 12.38
N LEU A 26 34.78 11.19 12.17
CA LEU A 26 35.91 10.45 11.58
C LEU A 26 36.64 9.55 12.59
N LYS A 27 36.41 9.76 13.89
CA LYS A 27 37.11 9.05 14.98
C LYS A 27 36.17 8.25 15.86
N THR A 28 34.88 8.52 15.82
CA THR A 28 33.89 7.92 16.72
C THR A 28 32.74 7.31 15.94
N GLN A 29 32.15 6.26 16.52
CA GLN A 29 30.94 5.63 16.00
C GLN A 29 29.76 6.09 16.84
N THR A 30 28.68 6.49 16.18
CA THR A 30 27.48 6.99 16.87
C THR A 30 26.21 6.39 16.29
N ILE A 31 25.21 6.19 17.16
CA ILE A 31 23.85 5.81 16.77
C ILE A 31 22.90 6.93 17.22
N THR A 32 22.09 7.44 16.28
CA THR A 32 21.05 8.43 16.55
C THR A 32 19.67 7.80 16.38
N LEU A 33 18.88 7.82 17.46
CA LEU A 33 17.48 7.39 17.42
C LEU A 33 16.58 8.61 17.29
N THR A 34 15.67 8.61 16.31
CA THR A 34 14.75 9.73 16.06
C THR A 34 13.31 9.25 15.84
N CYS A 35 12.35 10.01 16.37
CA CYS A 35 10.92 9.76 16.21
C CYS A 35 10.28 10.91 15.43
N GLY A 36 10.35 10.85 14.10
CA GLY A 36 9.66 11.79 13.19
C GLY A 36 10.22 13.21 13.17
N LYS A 37 11.46 13.43 13.63
CA LYS A 37 12.11 14.75 13.67
C LYS A 37 13.14 14.97 12.57
N LEU A 38 13.94 13.96 12.27
CA LEU A 38 15.04 14.04 11.31
C LEU A 38 14.72 13.37 9.96
N THR A 39 13.45 13.06 9.72
CA THR A 39 12.98 12.40 8.50
C THR A 39 12.65 13.39 7.37
N THR A 40 12.45 14.66 7.71
CA THR A 40 12.04 15.72 6.77
C THR A 40 12.82 17.01 7.03
N GLY A 41 13.12 17.74 5.95
CA GLY A 41 13.75 19.06 6.01
C GLY A 41 15.24 19.15 6.41
N VAL A 42 15.85 18.09 6.96
CA VAL A 42 17.26 18.11 7.41
C VAL A 42 18.12 16.92 6.95
N THR A 43 19.42 17.14 6.82
CA THR A 43 20.40 16.13 6.38
C THR A 43 21.60 16.12 7.32
N VAL A 44 21.87 14.96 7.93
CA VAL A 44 23.07 14.73 8.75
C VAL A 44 24.11 14.04 7.89
N LYS A 45 25.02 14.83 7.30
CA LYS A 45 26.01 14.33 6.32
C LYS A 45 26.83 13.14 6.84
N PRO A 46 27.30 13.08 8.09
CA PRO A 46 28.11 11.95 8.55
C PRO A 46 27.40 10.59 8.62
N TRP A 47 26.06 10.53 8.57
CA TRP A 47 25.35 9.24 8.66
C TRP A 47 25.63 8.35 7.45
N THR A 48 26.13 7.15 7.70
CA THR A 48 26.43 6.13 6.68
C THR A 48 25.31 5.10 6.54
N GLY A 49 24.30 5.11 7.41
CA GLY A 49 23.17 4.20 7.27
C GLY A 49 21.93 4.63 8.04
N ILE A 50 20.80 3.98 7.72
CA ILE A 50 19.51 4.19 8.39
C ILE A 50 18.81 2.86 8.61
N PHE A 51 18.23 2.72 9.81
CA PHE A 51 17.34 1.62 10.14
C PHE A 51 15.88 2.10 10.07
N MET A 52 15.11 1.52 9.15
CA MET A 52 13.70 1.82 8.95
C MET A 52 12.82 1.05 9.95
N LEU A 53 12.78 1.55 11.19
CA LEU A 53 12.07 0.91 12.31
C LEU A 53 10.57 1.29 12.41
N ARG A 54 10.08 2.18 11.54
CA ARG A 54 8.68 2.63 11.53
C ARG A 54 7.96 2.19 10.26
N ASN A 55 6.66 1.95 10.39
CA ASN A 55 5.82 1.64 9.24
C ASN A 55 5.52 2.92 8.42
N LEU A 56 6.29 3.14 7.35
CA LEU A 56 6.06 4.22 6.38
C LEU A 56 5.05 3.72 5.33
N LYS A 57 3.92 4.41 5.21
CA LYS A 57 2.82 4.02 4.30
C LYS A 57 2.91 4.64 2.90
N GLN A 58 3.68 5.72 2.74
CA GLN A 58 3.79 6.47 1.49
C GLN A 58 5.21 6.36 0.93
N PRO A 59 5.38 5.96 -0.33
CA PRO A 59 6.70 5.72 -0.91
C PRO A 59 7.58 6.96 -0.89
N GLU A 60 6.99 8.13 -1.07
CA GLU A 60 7.71 9.41 -1.07
C GLU A 60 8.35 9.68 0.30
N SER A 61 7.65 9.36 1.40
CA SER A 61 8.20 9.53 2.75
C SER A 61 9.32 8.53 3.05
N TYR A 62 9.25 7.34 2.46
CA TYR A 62 10.29 6.31 2.57
C TYR A 62 11.57 6.74 1.89
N PHE A 63 11.49 7.02 0.58
CA PHE A 63 12.64 7.36 -0.22
C PHE A 63 13.22 8.73 0.13
N GLN A 64 12.40 9.68 0.57
CA GLN A 64 12.91 10.95 1.09
C GLN A 64 13.82 10.75 2.32
N ALA A 65 13.50 9.80 3.22
CA ALA A 65 14.34 9.49 4.36
C ALA A 65 15.60 8.71 3.95
N ALA A 66 15.46 7.72 3.07
CA ALA A 66 16.57 6.92 2.56
C ALA A 66 17.62 7.78 1.80
N PHE A 67 17.19 8.59 0.84
CA PHE A 67 18.10 9.42 0.02
C PHE A 67 18.78 10.54 0.80
N ARG A 68 18.27 10.95 1.97
CA ARG A 68 18.99 11.90 2.85
C ARG A 68 20.31 11.30 3.35
N VAL A 69 20.33 10.00 3.64
CA VAL A 69 21.54 9.31 4.10
C VAL A 69 22.57 9.17 2.98
N GLN A 70 22.10 9.05 1.73
CA GLN A 70 22.93 9.03 0.54
C GLN A 70 23.63 10.37 0.26
N SER A 71 23.23 11.47 0.92
CA SER A 71 23.86 12.77 0.70
C SER A 71 25.38 12.71 0.96
N PRO A 72 26.21 13.25 0.06
CA PRO A 72 27.66 13.13 0.16
C PRO A 72 28.19 13.87 1.39
N TRP A 73 29.19 13.27 2.03
CA TRP A 73 29.95 13.89 3.10
C TRP A 73 31.37 14.15 2.63
N THR A 74 31.80 15.41 2.66
CA THR A 74 33.07 15.84 2.08
C THR A 74 34.00 16.43 3.13
N ALA A 75 35.28 16.08 3.07
CA ALA A 75 36.36 16.81 3.75
C ALA A 75 37.20 17.51 2.68
N GLY A 76 37.11 18.83 2.61
CA GLY A 76 37.70 19.59 1.50
C GLY A 76 37.04 19.24 0.17
N LYS A 77 37.83 18.69 -0.78
CA LYS A 77 37.35 18.26 -2.11
C LYS A 77 37.06 16.76 -2.21
N GLU A 78 37.37 15.99 -1.17
CA GLU A 78 37.25 14.54 -1.17
C GLU A 78 35.91 14.11 -0.58
N ILE A 79 35.24 13.15 -1.23
CA ILE A 79 34.02 12.52 -0.72
C ILE A 79 34.45 11.38 0.21
N ILE A 80 34.17 11.53 1.51
CA ILE A 80 34.52 10.55 2.54
C ILE A 80 33.53 9.38 2.56
N LYS A 81 32.27 9.66 2.21
CA LYS A 81 31.20 8.66 2.21
C LYS A 81 31.09 8.03 0.83
N GLU A 82 31.69 6.86 0.67
CA GLU A 82 31.62 6.07 -0.57
C GLU A 82 30.29 5.30 -0.67
N GLU A 83 29.84 4.72 0.44
CA GLU A 83 28.64 3.88 0.50
C GLU A 83 27.68 4.33 1.60
N CYS A 84 26.39 4.02 1.41
CA CYS A 84 25.41 4.15 2.46
C CYS A 84 24.43 2.98 2.47
N TYR A 85 23.94 2.63 3.66
CA TYR A 85 23.11 1.45 3.86
C TYR A 85 21.72 1.79 4.37
N VAL A 86 20.69 1.25 3.71
CA VAL A 86 19.30 1.34 4.17
C VAL A 86 18.89 -0.05 4.65
N PHE A 87 18.66 -0.17 5.95
CA PHE A 87 18.21 -1.41 6.57
C PHE A 87 16.71 -1.35 6.83
N ASP A 88 15.97 -2.29 6.30
CA ASP A 88 14.55 -2.46 6.59
C ASP A 88 14.25 -3.90 6.98
N PHE A 89 13.44 -4.08 8.02
CA PHE A 89 13.08 -5.38 8.58
C PHE A 89 11.68 -5.84 8.15
N ALA A 90 11.01 -5.09 7.27
CA ALA A 90 9.72 -5.44 6.68
C ALA A 90 9.88 -5.57 5.15
N PRO A 91 10.34 -6.74 4.64
CA PRO A 91 10.68 -6.93 3.24
C PRO A 91 9.49 -6.63 2.32
N ASN A 92 8.32 -7.22 2.58
CA ASN A 92 7.12 -7.02 1.77
C ASN A 92 6.71 -5.54 1.67
N ARG A 93 6.85 -4.78 2.76
CA ARG A 93 6.58 -3.34 2.74
C ARG A 93 7.61 -2.63 1.87
N THR A 94 8.89 -2.88 2.11
CA THR A 94 10.01 -2.20 1.45
C THR A 94 9.98 -2.39 -0.06
N LEU A 95 9.85 -3.63 -0.51
CA LEU A 95 9.83 -3.98 -1.92
C LEU A 95 8.58 -3.41 -2.60
N ARG A 96 7.44 -3.38 -1.90
CA ARG A 96 6.24 -2.69 -2.39
C ARG A 96 6.43 -1.17 -2.49
N GLN A 97 7.02 -0.51 -1.48
CA GLN A 97 7.30 0.93 -1.57
C GLN A 97 8.25 1.22 -2.75
N LEU A 98 9.24 0.36 -2.98
CA LEU A 98 10.19 0.47 -4.08
C LEU A 98 9.53 0.31 -5.45
N SER A 99 8.71 -0.73 -5.62
CA SER A 99 7.92 -0.96 -6.85
C SER A 99 6.95 0.20 -7.11
N GLU A 100 6.19 0.64 -6.10
CA GLU A 100 5.25 1.75 -6.25
C GLU A 100 5.95 3.07 -6.59
N TYR A 101 7.11 3.34 -6.00
CA TYR A 101 7.89 4.56 -6.26
C TYR A 101 8.49 4.57 -7.66
N SER A 102 9.18 3.48 -8.04
CA SER A 102 9.80 3.34 -9.37
C SER A 102 8.78 3.45 -10.50
N CYS A 103 7.59 2.84 -10.32
CA CYS A 103 6.51 2.94 -11.30
C CYS A 103 5.97 4.36 -11.52
N ARG A 104 6.07 5.23 -10.51
CA ARG A 104 5.63 6.64 -10.57
C ARG A 104 6.68 7.58 -11.18
N LEU A 105 7.96 7.20 -11.16
CA LEU A 105 9.06 8.03 -11.65
C LEU A 105 9.12 8.06 -13.19
N ASN A 106 8.99 6.91 -13.84
CA ASN A 106 9.04 6.81 -15.30
C ASN A 106 7.62 6.59 -15.87
N THR A 107 7.02 7.65 -16.41
CA THR A 107 5.65 7.60 -16.96
C THR A 107 5.58 7.18 -18.44
N LYS A 108 6.73 7.08 -19.11
CA LYS A 108 6.81 6.73 -20.54
C LYS A 108 6.93 5.22 -20.76
N GLU A 109 7.75 4.57 -19.96
CA GLU A 109 7.84 3.11 -19.95
C GLU A 109 6.52 2.53 -19.41
N LYS A 110 6.04 1.44 -19.98
CA LYS A 110 4.81 0.76 -19.54
C LYS A 110 5.12 -0.52 -18.78
N ASN A 111 6.25 -1.17 -19.04
CA ASN A 111 6.67 -2.38 -18.35
C ASN A 111 7.14 -2.05 -16.90
N PRO A 112 6.46 -2.56 -15.86
CA PRO A 112 6.85 -2.33 -14.46
C PRO A 112 8.25 -2.85 -14.12
N GLU A 113 8.66 -3.99 -14.68
CA GLU A 113 9.94 -4.62 -14.37
C GLU A 113 11.11 -3.79 -14.90
N THR A 114 10.99 -3.25 -16.11
CA THR A 114 11.99 -2.32 -16.67
C THR A 114 12.17 -1.10 -15.76
N LYS A 115 11.07 -0.55 -15.21
CA LYS A 115 11.15 0.59 -14.28
C LYS A 115 11.83 0.22 -12.97
N VAL A 116 11.48 -0.92 -12.38
CA VAL A 116 12.12 -1.40 -11.15
C VAL A 116 13.59 -1.69 -11.42
N GLY A 117 13.92 -2.35 -12.53
CA GLY A 117 15.28 -2.70 -12.95
C GLY A 117 16.17 -1.49 -13.18
N GLU A 118 15.67 -0.44 -13.85
CA GLU A 118 16.38 0.83 -13.96
C GLU A 118 16.63 1.47 -12.60
N PHE A 119 15.64 1.42 -11.70
CA PHE A 119 15.73 2.05 -10.39
C PHE A 119 16.74 1.34 -9.46
N ILE A 120 16.73 0.01 -9.41
CA ILE A 120 17.63 -0.76 -8.53
C ILE A 120 19.09 -0.77 -8.99
N LYS A 121 19.39 -0.33 -10.22
CA LYS A 121 20.78 -0.03 -10.62
C LYS A 121 21.40 1.08 -9.77
N PHE A 122 20.58 2.04 -9.31
CA PHE A 122 21.02 3.13 -8.43
C PHE A 122 20.91 2.77 -6.95
N LEU A 123 20.07 1.79 -6.61
CA LEU A 123 19.83 1.33 -5.26
C LEU A 123 19.77 -0.21 -5.25
N PRO A 124 20.92 -0.88 -5.26
CA PRO A 124 20.97 -2.34 -5.18
C PRO A 124 20.27 -2.82 -3.91
N VAL A 125 19.35 -3.78 -4.07
CA VAL A 125 18.59 -4.34 -2.95
C VAL A 125 19.18 -5.70 -2.59
N LEU A 126 19.56 -5.86 -1.33
CA LEU A 126 20.09 -7.10 -0.80
C LEU A 126 19.07 -7.73 0.14
N SER A 127 18.65 -8.95 -0.15
CA SER A 127 17.83 -9.78 0.73
C SER A 127 18.72 -10.67 1.59
N TYR A 128 18.29 -10.92 2.82
CA TYR A 128 18.95 -11.83 3.74
C TYR A 128 18.27 -13.20 3.67
N GLU A 129 18.94 -14.19 3.07
CA GLU A 129 18.45 -15.56 2.92
C GLU A 129 19.36 -16.51 3.71
N GLY A 130 18.84 -17.07 4.80
CA GLY A 130 19.58 -17.98 5.67
C GLY A 130 20.76 -17.33 6.39
N ASN A 131 21.98 -17.50 5.86
CA ASN A 131 23.22 -16.92 6.36
C ASN A 131 23.98 -16.09 5.31
N MET A 132 23.36 -15.80 4.15
CA MET A 132 23.97 -15.05 3.07
C MET A 132 23.12 -13.84 2.67
N LEU A 133 23.79 -12.80 2.17
CA LEU A 133 23.14 -11.67 1.51
C LEU A 133 23.14 -11.94 0.00
N ARG A 134 21.95 -11.96 -0.59
CA ARG A 134 21.76 -12.12 -2.03
C ARG A 134 21.16 -10.84 -2.60
N GLN A 135 21.70 -10.37 -3.72
CA GLN A 135 21.07 -9.28 -4.46
C GLN A 135 19.81 -9.81 -5.15
N ILE A 136 18.69 -9.12 -4.94
CA ILE A 136 17.41 -9.48 -5.56
C ILE A 136 17.22 -8.67 -6.85
N ASP A 137 16.61 -9.28 -7.86
CA ASP A 137 16.36 -8.65 -9.14
C ASP A 137 15.01 -7.92 -9.18
N ALA A 138 14.77 -7.22 -10.29
CA ALA A 138 13.57 -6.39 -10.47
C ALA A 138 12.28 -7.21 -10.43
N GLY A 139 12.37 -8.40 -10.97
CA GLY A 139 11.30 -9.36 -11.01
C GLY A 139 10.95 -9.86 -9.63
N GLU A 140 11.91 -10.43 -8.92
CA GLU A 140 11.73 -10.92 -7.55
C GLU A 140 11.15 -9.84 -6.60
N ILE A 141 11.57 -8.58 -6.78
CA ILE A 141 11.00 -7.44 -6.08
C ILE A 141 9.51 -7.27 -6.38
N LEU A 142 9.11 -7.34 -7.66
CA LEU A 142 7.71 -7.25 -8.06
C LEU A 142 6.93 -8.43 -7.49
N ASP A 143 7.53 -9.60 -7.46
CA ASP A 143 6.86 -10.82 -7.03
C ASP A 143 6.60 -10.78 -5.55
N ILE A 144 7.57 -10.34 -4.74
CA ILE A 144 7.38 -10.15 -3.30
C ILE A 144 6.42 -8.98 -3.02
N ALA A 145 6.47 -7.92 -3.83
CA ALA A 145 5.51 -6.82 -3.73
C ALA A 145 4.08 -7.29 -4.03
N MET A 146 3.93 -8.32 -4.86
CA MET A 146 2.65 -8.89 -5.33
C MET A 146 2.24 -10.19 -4.60
N SER A 147 3.16 -10.90 -3.95
CA SER A 147 2.93 -12.19 -3.27
C SER A 147 2.10 -12.04 -2.00
N GLY A 148 1.93 -10.79 -1.54
CA GLY A 148 0.97 -10.45 -0.52
C GLY A 148 -0.49 -10.47 -0.98
N THR A 149 -0.81 -10.73 -2.25
CA THR A 149 -2.19 -10.70 -2.77
C THR A 149 -2.93 -12.00 -2.40
N SER A 150 -3.43 -12.10 -1.18
CA SER A 150 -4.30 -13.21 -0.78
C SER A 150 -5.56 -13.29 -1.65
N ALA A 151 -6.25 -14.44 -1.66
CA ALA A 151 -7.60 -14.58 -2.23
C ALA A 151 -8.53 -13.44 -1.77
N THR A 152 -8.37 -12.99 -0.52
CA THR A 152 -9.10 -11.84 0.05
C THR A 152 -8.76 -10.52 -0.64
N LEU A 153 -7.50 -10.28 -0.99
CA LEU A 153 -7.10 -9.06 -1.71
C LEU A 153 -7.52 -9.08 -3.18
N LEU A 154 -7.49 -10.25 -3.84
CA LEU A 154 -8.07 -10.45 -5.16
C LEU A 154 -9.59 -10.22 -5.14
N ALA A 155 -10.30 -10.77 -4.15
CA ALA A 155 -11.73 -10.53 -3.95
C ALA A 155 -12.02 -9.03 -3.74
N ARG A 156 -11.26 -8.35 -2.88
CA ARG A 156 -11.36 -6.89 -2.67
C ARG A 156 -11.08 -6.07 -3.93
N ARG A 157 -10.33 -6.63 -4.89
CA ARG A 157 -10.06 -5.98 -6.17
C ARG A 157 -11.30 -5.96 -7.05
N TRP A 158 -12.07 -7.05 -7.04
CA TRP A 158 -13.38 -7.16 -7.67
C TRP A 158 -14.47 -6.35 -6.96
N GLU A 159 -14.20 -5.88 -5.74
CA GLU A 159 -15.02 -4.92 -5.00
C GLU A 159 -14.63 -3.45 -5.28
N SER A 160 -13.65 -3.20 -6.15
CA SER A 160 -13.15 -1.85 -6.41
C SER A 160 -14.13 -1.00 -7.22
N ALA A 161 -14.40 0.19 -6.69
CA ALA A 161 -15.04 1.30 -7.39
C ALA A 161 -14.46 1.59 -8.78
N LEU A 162 -13.17 1.36 -9.00
CA LEU A 162 -12.50 1.67 -10.27
C LEU A 162 -12.91 0.75 -11.42
N LEU A 163 -13.49 -0.43 -11.14
CA LEU A 163 -13.95 -1.36 -12.17
C LEU A 163 -15.13 -0.81 -12.97
N VAL A 164 -15.84 0.17 -12.42
CA VAL A 164 -17.05 0.73 -12.99
C VAL A 164 -16.90 2.23 -13.20
N ASN A 165 -17.45 2.74 -14.29
CA ASN A 165 -17.42 4.14 -14.65
C ASN A 165 -18.82 4.73 -14.55
N VAL A 166 -19.04 5.54 -13.51
CA VAL A 166 -20.35 6.13 -13.20
C VAL A 166 -20.32 7.65 -13.39
N THR A 167 -19.54 8.16 -14.34
CA THR A 167 -19.44 9.61 -14.66
C THR A 167 -20.78 10.19 -15.14
N ASN A 168 -20.95 11.52 -15.04
CA ASN A 168 -22.17 12.18 -15.53
C ASN A 168 -22.47 11.83 -16.98
N ASP A 169 -21.45 11.82 -17.84
CA ASP A 169 -21.62 11.55 -19.26
C ASP A 169 -22.07 10.11 -19.51
N VAL A 170 -21.52 9.13 -18.78
CA VAL A 170 -21.95 7.73 -18.87
C VAL A 170 -23.39 7.58 -18.37
N LEU A 171 -23.72 8.18 -17.24
CA LEU A 171 -25.07 8.15 -16.68
C LEU A 171 -26.10 8.81 -17.61
N ALA A 172 -25.73 9.90 -18.27
CA ALA A 172 -26.59 10.56 -19.26
C ALA A 172 -26.81 9.68 -20.50
N ARG A 173 -25.75 9.03 -21.02
CA ARG A 173 -25.88 8.05 -22.11
C ARG A 173 -26.75 6.86 -21.72
N LEU A 174 -26.64 6.40 -20.48
CA LEU A 174 -27.46 5.33 -19.94
C LEU A 174 -28.94 5.73 -19.88
N LEU A 175 -29.25 6.94 -19.38
CA LEU A 175 -30.61 7.47 -19.34
C LEU A 175 -31.20 7.64 -20.76
N ALA A 176 -30.38 8.07 -21.71
CA ALA A 176 -30.78 8.25 -23.11
C ALA A 176 -31.00 6.94 -23.87
N ASN A 177 -30.68 5.78 -23.28
CA ASN A 177 -30.86 4.47 -23.89
C ASN A 177 -31.84 3.60 -23.07
N PRO A 178 -33.14 3.59 -23.43
CA PRO A 178 -34.17 2.86 -22.68
C PRO A 178 -33.89 1.37 -22.55
N LYS A 179 -33.27 0.75 -23.56
CA LYS A 179 -32.93 -0.68 -23.54
C LYS A 179 -31.83 -0.98 -22.52
N ALA A 180 -30.78 -0.16 -22.47
CA ALA A 180 -29.70 -0.31 -21.51
C ALA A 180 -30.15 -0.07 -20.07
N LEU A 181 -31.03 0.92 -19.90
CA LEU A 181 -31.63 1.22 -18.61
C LEU A 181 -32.50 0.05 -18.13
N ALA A 182 -33.34 -0.50 -19.00
CA ALA A 182 -34.13 -1.70 -18.70
C ALA A 182 -33.25 -2.91 -18.38
N ALA A 183 -32.14 -3.09 -19.08
CA ALA A 183 -31.15 -4.13 -18.79
C ALA A 183 -30.60 -4.01 -17.37
N LEU A 184 -30.16 -2.82 -16.92
CA LEU A 184 -29.73 -2.64 -15.52
C LEU A 184 -30.87 -2.83 -14.53
N MET A 185 -32.06 -2.32 -14.82
CA MET A 185 -33.22 -2.48 -13.94
C MET A 185 -33.67 -3.94 -13.80
N SER A 186 -33.36 -4.80 -14.76
CA SER A 186 -33.60 -6.24 -14.68
C SER A 186 -32.70 -6.94 -13.64
N MET A 187 -31.59 -6.30 -13.26
CA MET A 187 -30.68 -6.81 -12.24
C MET A 187 -31.21 -6.52 -10.83
N GLU A 188 -30.88 -7.41 -9.91
CA GLU A 188 -31.28 -7.29 -8.52
C GLU A 188 -30.73 -5.99 -7.89
N GLY A 189 -31.63 -5.17 -7.32
CA GLY A 189 -31.26 -3.94 -6.61
C GLY A 189 -31.42 -2.63 -7.41
N PHE A 190 -31.82 -2.66 -8.68
CA PHE A 190 -31.92 -1.46 -9.54
C PHE A 190 -33.35 -0.94 -9.77
N ARG A 191 -34.27 -1.13 -8.81
CA ARG A 191 -35.71 -0.84 -8.98
C ARG A 191 -36.05 0.65 -9.24
N ASN A 192 -35.20 1.61 -8.81
CA ASN A 192 -35.46 3.05 -8.91
C ASN A 192 -34.35 3.82 -9.68
N LEU A 193 -33.64 3.15 -10.58
CA LEU A 193 -32.42 3.70 -11.19
C LEU A 193 -32.66 5.01 -11.98
N ASN A 194 -33.80 5.15 -12.65
CA ASN A 194 -34.12 6.34 -13.46
C ASN A 194 -34.11 7.63 -12.62
N SER A 195 -34.87 7.64 -11.52
CA SER A 195 -34.98 8.80 -10.65
C SER A 195 -33.67 9.07 -9.91
N GLU A 196 -32.92 8.03 -9.56
CA GLU A 196 -31.57 8.16 -8.99
C GLU A 196 -30.61 8.86 -9.95
N ILE A 197 -30.57 8.44 -11.22
CA ILE A 197 -29.71 9.05 -12.25
C ILE A 197 -30.12 10.49 -12.54
N GLU A 198 -31.41 10.77 -12.73
CA GLU A 198 -31.91 12.13 -12.97
C GLU A 198 -31.55 13.06 -11.80
N THR A 199 -31.71 12.58 -10.56
CA THR A 199 -31.34 13.35 -9.37
C THR A 199 -29.84 13.66 -9.36
N ILE A 200 -29.00 12.68 -9.73
CA ILE A 200 -27.55 12.89 -9.81
C ILE A 200 -27.21 13.95 -10.85
N ILE A 201 -27.75 13.83 -12.05
CA ILE A 201 -27.46 14.75 -13.16
C ILE A 201 -27.92 16.16 -12.77
N ASN A 202 -29.20 16.33 -12.41
CA ASN A 202 -29.80 17.64 -12.10
C ASN A 202 -29.08 18.34 -10.95
N LYS A 203 -28.87 17.66 -9.81
CA LYS A 203 -28.19 18.26 -8.65
C LYS A 203 -26.71 18.52 -8.91
N SER A 204 -26.04 17.67 -9.68
CA SER A 204 -24.63 17.90 -10.00
C SER A 204 -24.44 19.12 -10.89
N GLU A 205 -25.32 19.34 -11.87
CA GLU A 205 -25.26 20.52 -12.74
C GLU A 205 -25.66 21.80 -12.00
N GLU A 206 -26.67 21.74 -11.11
CA GLU A 206 -27.02 22.87 -10.23
C GLU A 206 -25.84 23.28 -9.34
N VAL A 207 -25.19 22.31 -8.68
CA VAL A 207 -24.03 22.57 -7.83
C VAL A 207 -22.84 23.09 -8.64
N LYS A 208 -22.58 22.54 -9.84
CA LYS A 208 -21.52 23.03 -10.73
C LYS A 208 -21.77 24.46 -11.18
N LYS A 209 -23.00 24.79 -11.60
CA LYS A 209 -23.39 26.15 -12.00
C LYS A 209 -23.24 27.12 -10.84
N ALA A 210 -23.75 26.75 -9.67
CA ALA A 210 -23.64 27.53 -8.44
C ALA A 210 -22.20 27.78 -7.99
N LYS A 211 -21.27 26.85 -8.26
CA LYS A 211 -19.84 27.01 -8.00
C LYS A 211 -19.15 27.89 -9.04
N LYS A 212 -19.55 27.80 -10.32
CA LYS A 212 -19.04 28.66 -11.41
C LYS A 212 -19.43 30.13 -11.25
N GLU A 213 -20.65 30.40 -10.78
CA GLU A 213 -21.18 31.75 -10.53
C GLU A 213 -20.59 32.42 -9.28
N GLY A 214 -19.75 31.70 -8.51
CA GLY A 214 -19.19 32.19 -7.26
C GLY A 214 -20.08 31.88 -6.05
N LEU A 215 -19.43 31.58 -4.93
CA LEU A 215 -20.09 31.33 -3.63
C LEU A 215 -20.07 32.58 -2.72
N ASP A 216 -19.43 33.65 -3.16
CA ASP A 216 -19.36 34.91 -2.41
C ASP A 216 -20.64 35.71 -2.64
N GLY A 217 -21.36 35.98 -1.54
CA GLY A 217 -22.70 36.59 -1.56
C GLY A 217 -23.86 35.64 -1.26
N LYS A 218 -23.68 34.32 -1.39
CA LYS A 218 -24.74 33.35 -1.03
C LYS A 218 -24.94 33.25 0.47
N SER A 219 -26.20 33.20 0.90
CA SER A 219 -26.60 33.09 2.30
C SER A 219 -26.05 31.81 2.93
N LYS A 220 -25.83 31.80 4.25
CA LYS A 220 -25.45 30.60 5.02
C LYS A 220 -26.42 29.43 4.75
N ASN A 221 -27.70 29.73 4.53
CA ASN A 221 -28.72 28.73 4.23
C ASN A 221 -28.58 28.15 2.81
N GLU A 222 -28.24 28.97 1.83
CA GLU A 222 -28.00 28.53 0.43
C GLU A 222 -26.74 27.69 0.32
N LYS A 223 -25.65 28.10 1.00
CA LYS A 223 -24.42 27.29 1.09
C LYS A 223 -24.68 25.92 1.73
N LYS A 224 -25.56 25.87 2.74
CA LYS A 224 -25.97 24.61 3.38
C LYS A 224 -26.76 23.72 2.41
N LYS A 225 -27.74 24.27 1.68
CA LYS A 225 -28.50 23.54 0.65
C LYS A 225 -27.61 22.98 -0.46
N LEU A 226 -26.64 23.76 -0.95
CA LEU A 226 -25.69 23.30 -1.97
C LEU A 226 -24.81 22.14 -1.46
N ASN A 227 -24.40 22.18 -0.19
CA ASN A 227 -23.64 21.09 0.43
C ASN A 227 -24.49 19.83 0.63
N GLU A 228 -25.76 19.99 1.02
CA GLU A 228 -26.72 18.88 1.12
C GLU A 228 -26.97 18.24 -0.24
N ALA A 229 -27.23 19.04 -1.28
CA ALA A 229 -27.36 18.56 -2.66
C ALA A 229 -26.09 17.85 -3.15
N GLU A 230 -24.91 18.39 -2.80
CA GLU A 230 -23.62 17.78 -3.14
C GLU A 230 -23.41 16.41 -2.49
N LYS A 231 -23.76 16.29 -1.20
CA LYS A 231 -23.71 15.02 -0.50
C LYS A 231 -24.70 14.01 -1.08
N GLU A 232 -25.89 14.46 -1.43
CA GLU A 232 -26.94 13.58 -1.93
C GLU A 232 -26.59 12.96 -3.29
N TYR A 233 -26.14 13.76 -4.28
CA TYR A 233 -25.77 13.18 -5.57
C TYR A 233 -24.54 12.28 -5.48
N LYS A 234 -23.59 12.58 -4.58
CA LYS A 234 -22.43 11.70 -4.32
C LYS A 234 -22.86 10.39 -3.68
N SER A 235 -23.76 10.44 -2.69
CA SER A 235 -24.29 9.25 -2.03
C SER A 235 -25.02 8.34 -3.01
N LYS A 236 -25.91 8.89 -3.85
CA LYS A 236 -26.62 8.12 -4.88
C LYS A 236 -25.66 7.51 -5.91
N ARG A 237 -24.60 8.24 -6.29
CA ARG A 237 -23.57 7.70 -7.19
C ARG A 237 -22.84 6.51 -6.58
N ILE A 238 -22.48 6.60 -5.29
CA ILE A 238 -21.85 5.50 -4.56
C ILE A 238 -22.80 4.29 -4.51
N GLU A 239 -24.09 4.51 -4.28
CA GLU A 239 -25.08 3.44 -4.29
C GLU A 239 -25.17 2.72 -5.64
N ILE A 240 -25.22 3.47 -6.76
CA ILE A 240 -25.18 2.89 -8.11
C ILE A 240 -23.87 2.11 -8.33
N GLN A 241 -22.75 2.67 -7.89
CA GLN A 241 -21.43 2.05 -8.01
C GLN A 241 -21.37 0.74 -7.22
N GLU A 242 -21.84 0.69 -5.97
CA GLU A 242 -21.92 -0.53 -5.16
C GLU A 242 -22.79 -1.60 -5.81
N LYS A 243 -23.93 -1.22 -6.40
CA LYS A 243 -24.79 -2.15 -7.14
C LYS A 243 -24.08 -2.74 -8.37
N LEU A 244 -23.33 -1.92 -9.13
CA LEU A 244 -22.52 -2.40 -10.27
C LEU A 244 -21.31 -3.24 -9.85
N ILE A 245 -20.72 -2.95 -8.69
CA ILE A 245 -19.66 -3.77 -8.10
C ILE A 245 -20.18 -5.16 -7.77
N LYS A 246 -21.39 -5.29 -7.19
CA LYS A 246 -22.01 -6.60 -6.91
C LYS A 246 -22.22 -7.46 -8.16
N PHE A 247 -22.32 -6.85 -9.33
CA PHE A 247 -22.28 -7.56 -10.59
C PHE A 247 -20.86 -8.01 -10.94
N SER A 248 -19.89 -7.10 -10.81
CA SER A 248 -18.47 -7.37 -11.08
C SER A 248 -17.93 -8.53 -10.24
N THR A 249 -18.38 -8.70 -8.99
CA THR A 249 -17.99 -9.82 -8.12
C THR A 249 -18.49 -11.19 -8.61
N ARG A 250 -19.42 -11.23 -9.56
CA ARG A 250 -19.89 -12.48 -10.18
C ARG A 250 -18.99 -12.93 -11.35
N ILE A 251 -18.15 -12.04 -11.87
CA ILE A 251 -17.25 -12.34 -12.98
C ILE A 251 -16.18 -13.37 -12.60
N PRO A 252 -15.50 -13.29 -11.44
CA PRO A 252 -14.60 -14.35 -10.99
C PRO A 252 -15.27 -15.73 -10.89
N ILE A 253 -16.53 -15.78 -10.43
CA ILE A 253 -17.29 -17.02 -10.33
C ILE A 253 -17.52 -17.61 -11.72
N PHE A 254 -17.90 -16.77 -12.69
CA PHE A 254 -18.05 -17.18 -14.08
C PHE A 254 -16.72 -17.68 -14.66
N MET A 255 -15.61 -16.96 -14.41
CA MET A 255 -14.26 -17.35 -14.87
C MET A 255 -13.79 -18.70 -14.30
N TYR A 256 -14.18 -19.01 -13.07
CA TYR A 256 -13.82 -20.27 -12.41
C TYR A 256 -14.65 -21.46 -12.95
N LEU A 257 -15.87 -21.21 -13.41
CA LEU A 257 -16.78 -22.23 -13.94
C LEU A 257 -16.58 -22.53 -15.43
N THR A 258 -15.91 -21.62 -16.15
CA THR A 258 -15.61 -21.80 -17.57
C THR A 258 -14.25 -22.46 -17.77
N ASP A 259 -14.17 -23.37 -18.74
CA ASP A 259 -12.92 -24.04 -19.10
C ASP A 259 -12.13 -23.29 -20.18
N TYR A 260 -12.74 -22.30 -20.84
CA TYR A 260 -12.11 -21.50 -21.91
C TYR A 260 -11.25 -20.39 -21.30
N ARG A 261 -9.95 -20.63 -21.23
CA ARG A 261 -8.96 -19.72 -20.61
C ARG A 261 -8.10 -18.99 -21.63
N GLU A 262 -8.03 -19.54 -22.83
CA GLU A 262 -7.17 -19.15 -23.95
C GLU A 262 -7.74 -18.04 -24.83
N VAL A 263 -9.03 -17.73 -24.67
CA VAL A 263 -9.75 -16.71 -25.41
C VAL A 263 -10.21 -15.58 -24.50
N THR A 264 -10.50 -14.41 -25.08
CA THR A 264 -10.97 -13.26 -24.32
C THR A 264 -12.27 -13.58 -23.57
N LEU A 265 -12.43 -13.06 -22.36
CA LEU A 265 -13.65 -13.28 -21.58
C LEU A 265 -14.89 -12.74 -22.32
N GLN A 266 -14.72 -11.69 -23.14
CA GLN A 266 -15.77 -11.23 -24.05
C GLN A 266 -16.22 -12.31 -25.03
N ASP A 267 -15.29 -13.01 -25.69
CA ASP A 267 -15.64 -14.09 -26.61
C ASP A 267 -16.27 -15.28 -25.87
N VAL A 268 -15.78 -15.61 -24.67
CA VAL A 268 -16.40 -16.65 -23.83
C VAL A 268 -17.85 -16.29 -23.51
N ILE A 269 -18.10 -15.06 -23.06
CA ILE A 269 -19.45 -14.58 -22.72
C ILE A 269 -20.37 -14.57 -23.94
N THR A 270 -19.86 -14.12 -25.09
CA THR A 270 -20.70 -13.84 -26.26
C THR A 270 -20.93 -15.05 -27.16
N LYS A 271 -19.94 -15.94 -27.29
CA LYS A 271 -19.92 -17.02 -28.29
C LYS A 271 -19.94 -18.41 -27.68
N LEU A 272 -19.19 -18.63 -26.59
CA LEU A 272 -18.95 -19.99 -26.08
C LEU A 272 -19.94 -20.38 -24.98
N GLU A 273 -20.11 -19.54 -23.97
CA GLU A 273 -20.91 -19.84 -22.78
C GLU A 273 -21.94 -18.76 -22.40
N PRO A 274 -22.77 -18.28 -23.35
CA PRO A 274 -23.78 -17.26 -23.07
C PRO A 274 -24.81 -17.71 -22.03
N GLY A 275 -25.12 -19.02 -22.00
CA GLY A 275 -26.06 -19.61 -21.04
C GLY A 275 -25.51 -19.62 -19.61
N LEU A 276 -24.23 -19.94 -19.43
CA LEU A 276 -23.58 -19.91 -18.12
C LEU A 276 -23.46 -18.47 -17.62
N PHE A 277 -23.07 -17.54 -18.49
CA PHE A 277 -22.97 -16.12 -18.14
C PHE A 277 -24.31 -15.60 -17.61
N LYS A 278 -25.42 -15.92 -18.28
CA LYS A 278 -26.76 -15.55 -17.81
C LYS A 278 -27.11 -16.20 -16.47
N LYS A 279 -26.78 -17.48 -16.26
CA LYS A 279 -27.05 -18.16 -14.97
C LYS A 279 -26.30 -17.51 -13.81
N VAL A 280 -25.05 -17.13 -14.02
CA VAL A 280 -24.20 -16.53 -12.99
C VAL A 280 -24.57 -15.06 -12.75
N THR A 281 -24.70 -14.27 -13.81
CA THR A 281 -24.85 -12.82 -13.71
C THR A 281 -26.29 -12.32 -13.74
N GLY A 282 -27.21 -13.10 -14.28
CA GLY A 282 -28.60 -12.71 -14.54
C GLY A 282 -28.80 -11.88 -15.82
N LEU A 283 -27.73 -11.48 -16.52
CA LEU A 283 -27.81 -10.68 -17.74
C LEU A 283 -27.76 -11.52 -19.01
N TYR A 284 -28.55 -11.14 -20.01
CA TYR A 284 -28.37 -11.65 -21.36
C TYR A 284 -27.17 -10.99 -22.02
N VAL A 285 -26.53 -11.70 -22.96
CA VAL A 285 -25.36 -11.21 -23.71
C VAL A 285 -25.64 -9.86 -24.38
N LYS A 286 -26.78 -9.73 -25.08
CA LYS A 286 -27.15 -8.49 -25.78
C LYS A 286 -27.26 -7.29 -24.83
N ASP A 287 -27.80 -7.52 -23.65
CA ASP A 287 -27.95 -6.50 -22.61
C ASP A 287 -26.58 -6.12 -22.07
N PHE A 288 -25.73 -7.11 -21.80
CA PHE A 288 -24.37 -6.88 -21.34
C PHE A 288 -23.51 -6.09 -22.36
N GLU A 289 -23.54 -6.46 -23.64
CA GLU A 289 -22.85 -5.75 -24.71
C GLU A 289 -23.30 -4.29 -24.81
N LEU A 290 -24.60 -4.05 -24.61
CA LEU A 290 -25.15 -2.70 -24.60
C LEU A 290 -24.60 -1.88 -23.41
N LEU A 291 -24.54 -2.46 -22.21
CA LEU A 291 -23.97 -1.83 -21.03
C LEU A 291 -22.47 -1.54 -21.20
N LYS A 292 -21.74 -2.47 -21.83
CA LYS A 292 -20.34 -2.27 -22.23
C LYS A 292 -20.22 -1.09 -23.19
N SER A 293 -21.06 -1.01 -24.23
CA SER A 293 -20.99 0.07 -25.24
C SER A 293 -21.24 1.47 -24.68
N ILE A 294 -21.98 1.57 -23.56
CA ILE A 294 -22.22 2.83 -22.84
C ILE A 294 -20.97 3.30 -22.08
N GLY A 295 -20.03 2.40 -21.83
CA GLY A 295 -18.79 2.64 -21.10
C GLY A 295 -18.95 2.53 -19.60
N LEU A 296 -19.85 1.67 -19.10
CA LEU A 296 -20.07 1.43 -17.67
C LEU A 296 -18.92 0.66 -16.99
N PHE A 297 -18.12 -0.08 -17.76
CA PHE A 297 -17.03 -0.90 -17.24
C PHE A 297 -15.69 -0.39 -17.78
N ASN A 298 -14.66 -0.40 -16.94
CA ASN A 298 -13.31 0.00 -17.33
C ASN A 298 -12.52 -1.22 -17.84
N GLU A 299 -12.42 -1.36 -19.15
CA GLU A 299 -11.81 -2.53 -19.80
C GLU A 299 -10.35 -2.77 -19.40
N ASP A 300 -9.55 -1.72 -19.25
CA ASP A 300 -8.13 -1.85 -18.88
C ASP A 300 -7.97 -2.42 -17.47
N ILE A 301 -8.81 -1.95 -16.55
CA ILE A 301 -8.81 -2.43 -15.16
C ILE A 301 -9.36 -3.85 -15.08
N TRP A 302 -10.33 -4.20 -15.93
CA TRP A 302 -10.85 -5.56 -16.03
C TRP A 302 -9.80 -6.52 -16.59
N ASN A 303 -9.07 -6.15 -17.65
CA ASN A 303 -7.94 -6.94 -18.18
C ASN A 303 -6.92 -7.22 -17.06
N ASP A 304 -6.47 -6.19 -16.35
CA ASP A 304 -5.50 -6.33 -15.25
C ASP A 304 -6.03 -7.14 -14.05
N ALA A 305 -7.34 -7.07 -13.76
CA ALA A 305 -7.97 -7.89 -12.73
C ALA A 305 -8.06 -9.37 -13.13
N ILE A 306 -8.37 -9.64 -14.40
CA ILE A 306 -8.52 -10.98 -14.96
C ILE A 306 -7.16 -11.70 -15.02
N PHE A 307 -6.11 -11.06 -15.55
CA PHE A 307 -4.80 -11.70 -15.66
C PHE A 307 -4.23 -12.12 -14.29
N LYS A 308 -4.39 -11.27 -13.26
CA LYS A 308 -3.96 -11.60 -11.90
C LYS A 308 -4.82 -12.66 -11.24
N PHE A 309 -6.13 -12.69 -11.54
CA PHE A 309 -6.99 -13.77 -11.10
C PHE A 309 -6.55 -15.10 -11.73
N ARG A 310 -6.35 -15.14 -13.05
CA ARG A 310 -5.88 -16.33 -13.77
C ARG A 310 -4.54 -16.84 -13.23
N ARG A 311 -3.61 -15.93 -12.89
CA ARG A 311 -2.31 -16.30 -12.32
C ARG A 311 -2.44 -16.97 -10.96
N TYR A 312 -3.31 -16.42 -10.11
CA TYR A 312 -3.62 -17.01 -8.80
C TYR A 312 -4.37 -18.35 -8.93
N GLU A 313 -5.31 -18.43 -9.87
CA GLU A 313 -6.09 -19.64 -10.17
C GLU A 313 -5.18 -20.77 -10.65
N GLU A 314 -4.24 -20.49 -11.56
CA GLU A 314 -3.27 -21.44 -12.09
C GLU A 314 -2.41 -22.06 -10.98
N ALA A 315 -1.80 -21.23 -10.13
CA ALA A 315 -1.03 -21.69 -8.96
C ALA A 315 -1.87 -22.53 -7.99
N SER A 316 -3.19 -22.32 -7.96
CA SER A 316 -4.12 -23.09 -7.11
C SER A 316 -4.53 -24.43 -7.74
N LEU A 317 -4.61 -24.51 -9.07
CA LEU A 317 -4.97 -25.72 -9.83
C LEU A 317 -3.80 -26.70 -9.98
N GLU A 318 -2.57 -26.18 -10.04
CA GLU A 318 -1.33 -26.96 -10.07
C GLU A 318 -1.08 -27.80 -8.80
N TYR A 319 -1.80 -27.53 -7.71
CA TYR A 319 -1.73 -28.35 -6.48
C TYR A 319 -2.10 -29.83 -6.71
N THR A 320 -2.86 -30.14 -7.77
CA THR A 320 -3.19 -31.51 -8.18
C THR A 320 -2.16 -32.15 -9.13
N GLY A 321 -1.12 -31.40 -9.53
CA GLY A 321 -0.03 -31.84 -10.42
C GLY A 321 -0.40 -31.90 -11.91
N ILE A 322 -1.60 -31.44 -12.31
CA ILE A 322 -2.05 -31.47 -13.71
C ILE A 322 -2.46 -30.06 -14.13
N ASN A 323 -1.56 -29.35 -14.83
CA ASN A 323 -1.91 -28.12 -15.54
C ASN A 323 -2.42 -28.48 -16.95
N LYS A 324 -3.73 -28.44 -17.17
CA LYS A 324 -4.36 -28.75 -18.47
C LYS A 324 -4.14 -27.68 -19.53
N HIS A 325 -3.72 -26.49 -19.14
CA HIS A 325 -3.60 -25.30 -20.00
C HIS A 325 -2.15 -24.80 -20.10
N ALA A 326 -1.19 -25.65 -19.72
CA ALA A 326 0.22 -25.30 -19.75
C ALA A 326 0.65 -24.94 -21.19
N GLY A 327 1.20 -23.74 -21.36
CA GLY A 327 1.66 -23.26 -22.67
C GLY A 327 0.54 -22.79 -23.60
N GLU A 328 -0.71 -22.69 -23.14
CA GLU A 328 -1.78 -22.05 -23.89
C GLU A 328 -1.75 -20.52 -23.68
N PRO A 329 -2.21 -19.72 -24.65
CA PRO A 329 -2.43 -18.29 -24.45
C PRO A 329 -3.34 -18.02 -23.25
N VAL A 330 -3.27 -16.83 -22.66
CA VAL A 330 -4.14 -16.45 -21.54
C VAL A 330 -5.02 -15.28 -21.92
N GLY A 331 -6.33 -15.51 -21.85
CA GLY A 331 -7.36 -14.53 -22.13
C GLY A 331 -7.60 -13.55 -20.99
N GLY A 332 -7.54 -12.27 -21.33
CA GLY A 332 -7.99 -11.14 -20.52
C GLY A 332 -9.47 -10.83 -20.74
N TRP A 333 -9.88 -9.59 -20.48
CA TRP A 333 -11.21 -9.09 -20.82
C TRP A 333 -11.43 -9.00 -22.33
N SER A 334 -10.57 -8.22 -22.99
CA SER A 334 -10.61 -7.91 -24.44
C SER A 334 -9.30 -8.23 -25.15
N THR A 335 -8.31 -8.70 -24.42
CA THR A 335 -6.96 -8.97 -24.92
C THR A 335 -6.59 -10.41 -24.63
N VAL A 336 -5.71 -10.99 -25.45
CA VAL A 336 -5.10 -12.30 -25.20
C VAL A 336 -3.61 -12.08 -25.12
N LEU A 337 -2.96 -12.66 -24.11
CA LEU A 337 -1.52 -12.69 -23.98
C LEU A 337 -1.01 -14.04 -24.46
N THR A 338 0.08 -14.04 -25.23
CA THR A 338 0.77 -15.29 -25.56
C THR A 338 1.37 -15.89 -24.29
N PRO A 339 1.70 -17.20 -24.27
CA PRO A 339 2.39 -17.80 -23.13
C PRO A 339 3.65 -17.02 -22.76
N ASP A 340 4.43 -16.58 -23.75
CA ASP A 340 5.66 -15.82 -23.54
C ASP A 340 5.38 -14.41 -23.00
N ASP A 341 4.35 -13.71 -23.48
CA ASP A 341 3.98 -12.39 -22.95
C ASP A 341 3.38 -12.49 -21.54
N TYR A 342 2.61 -13.54 -21.28
CA TYR A 342 2.00 -13.81 -19.99
C TYR A 342 3.04 -14.24 -18.97
N GLN A 343 3.95 -15.12 -19.37
CA GLN A 343 5.16 -15.44 -18.64
C GLN A 343 5.94 -14.15 -18.44
N ALA A 344 6.34 -13.38 -19.45
CA ALA A 344 7.08 -12.12 -19.30
C ALA A 344 6.39 -11.09 -18.36
N LEU A 345 5.06 -11.04 -18.34
CA LEU A 345 4.30 -10.21 -17.39
C LEU A 345 4.52 -10.63 -15.92
N TYR A 346 4.88 -11.90 -15.70
CA TYR A 346 5.07 -12.57 -14.41
C TYR A 346 6.38 -13.38 -14.33
N ALA A 347 7.38 -13.16 -15.20
CA ALA A 347 8.40 -14.16 -15.55
C ALA A 347 9.40 -14.38 -14.43
N HIS A 348 9.39 -13.47 -13.48
CA HIS A 348 10.20 -13.56 -12.30
C HIS A 348 9.42 -14.13 -11.10
N GLN A 349 8.07 -14.19 -11.15
CA GLN A 349 7.21 -14.75 -10.08
C GLN A 349 7.38 -16.26 -9.88
N ALA A 350 8.13 -16.95 -10.73
CA ALA A 350 8.12 -18.40 -10.84
C ALA A 350 9.20 -19.14 -10.02
N ASP A 351 10.17 -18.46 -9.40
CA ASP A 351 11.25 -19.15 -8.67
C ASP A 351 10.89 -19.59 -7.23
N TYR A 352 9.60 -19.63 -6.89
CA TYR A 352 9.13 -20.14 -5.60
C TYR A 352 8.13 -21.28 -5.75
N GLU A 353 8.61 -22.44 -6.22
CA GLU A 353 8.00 -23.69 -5.74
C GLU A 353 8.26 -23.81 -4.23
N PRO A 354 7.25 -24.09 -3.38
CA PRO A 354 7.49 -24.38 -1.99
C PRO A 354 8.23 -25.72 -1.90
N VAL A 355 9.51 -25.68 -1.54
CA VAL A 355 10.30 -26.88 -1.18
C VAL A 355 9.55 -27.65 -0.09
N ARG A 356 8.89 -28.75 -0.46
CA ARG A 356 8.38 -29.74 0.50
C ARG A 356 9.60 -30.42 1.11
N SER A 357 9.74 -30.32 2.44
CA SER A 357 10.72 -31.10 3.17
C SER A 357 10.37 -32.59 3.07
N GLU A 358 11.10 -33.32 2.21
CA GLU A 358 11.21 -34.76 2.39
C GLU A 358 11.96 -35.01 3.70
N THR A 359 11.25 -35.36 4.76
CA THR A 359 11.88 -35.92 5.96
C THR A 359 12.46 -37.29 5.62
N LYS A 360 13.74 -37.34 5.26
CA LYS A 360 14.56 -38.57 5.37
C LYS A 360 15.34 -38.51 6.69
N PRO A 361 15.33 -39.58 7.49
CA PRO A 361 16.03 -39.60 8.77
C PRO A 361 17.55 -39.52 8.56
N LEU A 362 18.21 -38.71 9.40
CA LEU A 362 19.66 -38.50 9.43
C LEU A 362 20.41 -39.84 9.66
N PRO A 363 21.45 -40.15 8.88
CA PRO A 363 22.50 -41.05 9.32
C PRO A 363 23.42 -40.34 10.31
N SER A 364 23.79 -41.07 11.36
CA SER A 364 24.66 -40.65 12.45
C SER A 364 26.12 -40.42 12.04
N THR A 365 26.70 -39.39 12.66
CA THR A 365 28.11 -39.22 13.07
C THR A 365 29.22 -39.54 12.07
N LYS A 366 30.00 -38.52 11.72
CA LYS A 366 31.48 -38.57 11.75
C LYS A 366 32.06 -37.17 11.95
N ALA A 367 32.95 -37.07 12.93
CA ALA A 367 33.66 -35.87 13.34
C ALA A 367 34.55 -35.30 12.22
N PHE A 368 34.54 -33.98 12.02
CA PHE A 368 35.51 -33.28 11.20
C PHE A 368 36.37 -32.33 12.04
N LYS A 369 37.69 -32.49 11.91
CA LYS A 369 38.75 -31.73 12.57
C LYS A 369 38.85 -30.32 11.98
N ARG A 370 39.12 -29.37 12.86
CA ARG A 370 39.43 -27.96 12.61
C ARG A 370 40.79 -27.84 11.92
N GLN A 371 40.87 -27.14 10.78
CA GLN A 371 42.13 -26.66 10.21
C GLN A 371 42.21 -25.14 10.36
N GLU A 372 43.34 -24.69 10.90
CA GLU A 372 43.71 -23.29 11.10
C GLU A 372 44.17 -22.66 9.78
N GLN A 373 43.73 -21.42 9.50
CA GLN A 373 44.29 -20.59 8.44
C GLN A 373 45.19 -19.52 9.06
N GLN A 374 46.42 -19.47 8.55
CA GLN A 374 47.51 -18.60 8.98
C GLN A 374 47.35 -17.18 8.41
N HIS A 375 47.74 -16.21 9.26
CA HIS A 375 47.87 -14.78 8.99
C HIS A 375 48.90 -14.45 7.90
N LEU A 376 48.60 -13.43 7.08
CA LEU A 376 49.61 -12.58 6.44
C LEU A 376 49.28 -11.10 6.71
N LYS A 377 50.31 -10.35 7.11
CA LYS A 377 50.30 -8.90 7.43
C LYS A 377 51.11 -8.11 6.38
N PRO A 378 51.04 -6.76 6.36
CA PRO A 378 50.95 -5.94 5.15
C PRO A 378 52.28 -5.31 4.70
N VAL A 379 52.30 -4.79 3.47
CA VAL A 379 53.40 -3.97 2.90
C VAL A 379 53.04 -2.48 2.91
N THR A 380 53.99 -1.66 3.32
CA THR A 380 53.93 -0.21 3.55
C THR A 380 54.36 0.66 2.36
N LYS A 381 53.62 1.77 2.19
CA LYS A 381 53.90 3.15 1.73
C LYS A 381 55.22 3.49 0.97
N ASN A 382 55.08 4.34 -0.06
CA ASN A 382 55.64 5.72 -0.09
C ASN A 382 55.27 6.50 -1.37
N SER A 383 54.83 7.76 -1.23
CA SER A 383 55.45 8.96 -1.86
C SER A 383 54.57 10.23 -1.76
N ASP A 384 55.11 11.16 -1.00
CA ASP A 384 55.11 12.63 -1.03
C ASP A 384 54.26 13.41 -2.08
N ILE A 385 53.54 14.44 -1.58
CA ILE A 385 52.99 15.56 -2.37
C ILE A 385 53.32 16.89 -1.64
N PRO A 386 53.82 17.93 -2.35
CA PRO A 386 54.06 19.25 -1.78
C PRO A 386 52.83 20.19 -1.84
N GLU A 387 52.73 21.06 -0.83
CA GLU A 387 51.74 22.14 -0.64
C GLU A 387 51.85 23.30 -1.65
N ILE A 388 50.71 23.82 -2.17
CA ILE A 388 50.58 25.21 -2.63
C ILE A 388 49.17 25.82 -2.37
N ARG A 389 49.16 26.83 -1.48
CA ARG A 389 48.49 28.16 -1.44
C ARG A 389 47.03 28.38 -1.91
N THR A 390 46.24 28.96 -1.00
CA THR A 390 44.96 29.67 -1.19
C THR A 390 45.13 31.06 -1.84
N PRO A 391 44.06 31.59 -2.47
CA PRO A 391 43.58 32.92 -2.05
C PRO A 391 42.04 33.13 -2.03
N LEU A 392 41.62 33.84 -0.97
CA LEU A 392 40.66 34.97 -0.87
C LEU A 392 39.20 34.89 -1.37
N LYS A 393 38.29 35.21 -0.42
CA LYS A 393 36.85 35.52 -0.57
C LYS A 393 36.61 36.94 -1.10
N PRO A 394 35.40 37.20 -1.63
CA PRO A 394 34.69 38.45 -1.29
C PRO A 394 33.34 38.23 -0.58
N LYS A 395 32.99 39.25 0.22
CA LYS A 395 31.83 39.46 1.10
C LYS A 395 30.67 40.10 0.33
N VAL A 396 29.41 39.75 0.62
CA VAL A 396 28.26 40.66 0.48
C VAL A 396 27.32 40.52 1.69
N VAL A 397 26.89 41.67 2.19
CA VAL A 397 26.15 41.93 3.44
C VAL A 397 24.64 41.92 3.19
N LEU A 398 23.88 41.32 4.11
CA LEU A 398 22.41 41.38 4.19
C LEU A 398 21.97 42.57 5.07
N THR A 399 21.00 43.36 4.61
CA THR A 399 20.23 44.30 5.44
C THR A 399 18.82 43.75 5.71
N LYS A 400 18.42 43.80 6.98
CA LYS A 400 17.13 43.35 7.54
C LYS A 400 16.04 44.41 7.36
N LYS A 401 14.76 43.98 7.24
CA LYS A 401 13.60 44.63 7.86
C LYS A 401 12.49 43.61 8.19
N THR A 402 12.12 43.54 9.47
CA THR A 402 10.90 42.93 10.07
C THR A 402 9.75 43.95 10.07
N PRO A 403 8.44 43.62 10.27
CA PRO A 403 7.87 43.20 11.59
C PRO A 403 6.62 42.23 11.49
N SER A 404 6.38 41.28 12.40
CA SER A 404 5.68 41.27 13.73
C SER A 404 4.28 40.59 13.73
N THR A 405 4.20 39.46 14.47
CA THR A 405 3.17 39.00 15.44
C THR A 405 1.66 39.23 15.26
N ASN A 406 0.85 38.17 15.44
CA ASN A 406 -0.04 38.02 16.62
C ASN A 406 -0.72 36.64 16.77
N THR A 407 -0.38 36.00 17.90
CA THR A 407 -1.19 35.30 18.92
C THR A 407 -2.54 34.63 18.63
N SER A 408 -2.63 33.40 19.13
CA SER A 408 -3.79 32.51 19.26
C SER A 408 -4.39 32.51 20.68
N THR A 409 -5.72 32.46 20.82
CA THR A 409 -6.37 31.91 22.04
C THR A 409 -7.79 31.35 21.77
N THR A 410 -7.93 30.04 22.02
CA THR A 410 -9.06 29.28 22.64
C THR A 410 -10.51 29.36 22.15
N ARG A 411 -11.15 28.17 21.96
CA ARG A 411 -12.34 27.75 22.74
C ARG A 411 -12.70 26.25 22.56
N LYS A 412 -13.11 25.65 23.69
CA LYS A 412 -13.69 24.30 23.91
C LYS A 412 -15.01 24.09 23.13
N MET A 413 -15.37 22.84 22.84
CA MET A 413 -16.77 22.41 22.64
C MET A 413 -17.12 21.22 23.53
N GLU A 414 -18.28 21.37 24.19
CA GLU A 414 -19.00 20.39 24.99
C GLU A 414 -19.81 19.40 24.13
N LYS A 415 -20.19 18.29 24.78
CA LYS A 415 -21.04 17.19 24.30
C LYS A 415 -22.53 17.54 24.35
N ILE A 416 -23.33 17.01 23.41
CA ILE A 416 -24.73 16.58 23.62
C ILE A 416 -25.01 15.32 22.75
N GLY A 417 -25.55 14.25 23.35
CA GLY A 417 -26.08 13.01 22.70
C GLY A 417 -27.51 13.22 22.16
N ALA A 418 -28.22 12.32 21.47
CA ALA A 418 -28.39 10.86 21.50
C ALA A 418 -29.03 10.47 20.13
N SER A 419 -28.81 9.33 19.45
CA SER A 419 -29.17 7.91 19.68
C SER A 419 -29.99 7.42 18.47
N LEU A 420 -29.61 6.28 17.88
CA LEU A 420 -30.52 5.26 17.34
C LEU A 420 -29.72 3.97 17.12
N ALA A 421 -30.23 2.89 17.70
CA ALA A 421 -29.56 1.63 17.95
C ALA A 421 -29.57 0.66 16.76
N ALA A 422 -28.49 -0.10 16.63
CA ALA A 422 -28.46 -1.39 15.93
C ALA A 422 -27.78 -2.41 16.87
N GLU A 423 -28.44 -3.53 17.10
CA GLU A 423 -28.06 -4.57 18.06
C GLU A 423 -26.69 -5.17 17.71
N THR A 424 -25.75 -5.05 18.67
CA THR A 424 -24.41 -5.64 18.61
C THR A 424 -24.42 -6.89 19.50
N PRO A 425 -23.72 -7.99 19.16
CA PRO A 425 -23.67 -9.16 20.03
C PRO A 425 -23.12 -8.77 21.40
N LEU A 426 -23.68 -9.35 22.47
CA LEU A 426 -23.23 -9.15 23.85
C LEU A 426 -21.75 -9.52 24.00
N VAL A 427 -20.86 -8.53 23.88
CA VAL A 427 -19.44 -8.67 24.18
C VAL A 427 -19.32 -8.82 25.70
N ALA A 428 -18.85 -9.98 26.18
CA ALA A 428 -18.75 -10.26 27.61
C ALA A 428 -17.90 -9.21 28.35
N GLU A 429 -18.52 -8.37 29.18
CA GLU A 429 -17.80 -7.28 29.86
C GLU A 429 -16.68 -7.82 30.77
N LEU A 430 -15.49 -7.22 30.66
CA LEU A 430 -14.35 -7.48 31.53
C LEU A 430 -14.43 -6.62 32.80
N ARG A 431 -14.12 -7.21 33.95
CA ARG A 431 -14.03 -6.57 35.26
C ARG A 431 -12.60 -6.65 35.80
N ILE A 432 -12.25 -5.72 36.68
CA ILE A 432 -10.97 -5.79 37.40
C ILE A 432 -10.93 -7.10 38.20
N GLY A 433 -9.85 -7.86 38.06
CA GLY A 433 -9.68 -9.20 38.65
C GLY A 433 -10.02 -10.36 37.72
N ASP A 434 -10.66 -10.12 36.56
CA ASP A 434 -10.97 -11.19 35.61
C ASP A 434 -9.69 -11.82 35.05
N ARG A 435 -9.71 -13.15 34.87
CA ARG A 435 -8.67 -13.88 34.14
C ARG A 435 -8.98 -13.84 32.66
N VAL A 436 -7.96 -13.53 31.86
CA VAL A 436 -8.07 -13.45 30.41
C VAL A 436 -6.89 -14.15 29.76
N GLU A 437 -7.11 -14.77 28.62
CA GLU A 437 -6.09 -15.36 27.78
C GLU A 437 -5.71 -14.38 26.65
N VAL A 438 -4.41 -14.25 26.42
CA VAL A 438 -3.83 -13.38 25.39
C VAL A 438 -2.75 -14.16 24.65
N ASP A 439 -2.84 -14.25 23.32
CA ASP A 439 -2.02 -15.15 22.48
C ASP A 439 -0.50 -15.05 22.73
N LEU A 440 0.03 -13.86 23.02
CA LEU A 440 1.47 -13.63 23.24
C LEU A 440 1.91 -13.70 24.71
N TYR A 441 0.97 -13.64 25.66
CA TYR A 441 1.27 -13.48 27.09
C TYR A 441 0.65 -14.57 27.98
N GLY A 442 -0.16 -15.46 27.41
CA GLY A 442 -0.91 -16.48 28.12
C GLY A 442 -1.95 -15.87 29.06
N VAL A 443 -2.22 -16.56 30.18
CA VAL A 443 -3.19 -16.12 31.18
C VAL A 443 -2.69 -14.87 31.91
N CYS A 444 -3.51 -13.82 31.86
CA CYS A 444 -3.30 -12.53 32.52
C CYS A 444 -4.51 -12.17 33.39
N VAL A 445 -4.33 -11.20 34.29
CA VAL A 445 -5.41 -10.69 35.16
C VAL A 445 -5.67 -9.22 34.85
N VAL A 446 -6.94 -8.83 34.73
CA VAL A 446 -7.32 -7.42 34.55
C VAL A 446 -6.96 -6.61 35.79
N ASN A 447 -6.04 -5.66 35.65
CA ASN A 447 -5.55 -4.82 36.75
C ASN A 447 -6.36 -3.51 36.88
N ARG A 448 -6.57 -2.80 35.77
CA ARG A 448 -7.31 -1.53 35.73
C ARG A 448 -7.76 -1.15 34.31
N PHE A 449 -8.63 -0.16 34.21
CA PHE A 449 -9.07 0.45 32.96
C PHE A 449 -8.67 1.94 32.90
N GLY A 450 -8.38 2.45 31.72
CA GLY A 450 -8.07 3.88 31.53
C GLY A 450 -7.97 4.28 30.06
N LYS A 451 -8.49 5.47 29.73
CA LYS A 451 -8.42 6.08 28.38
C LYS A 451 -8.78 5.12 27.21
N GLY A 452 -9.83 4.32 27.37
CA GLY A 452 -10.26 3.35 26.34
C GLY A 452 -9.32 2.14 26.20
N CYS A 453 -8.52 1.85 27.22
CA CYS A 453 -7.63 0.69 27.28
C CYS A 453 -7.88 -0.12 28.57
N VAL A 454 -7.54 -1.41 28.49
CA VAL A 454 -7.46 -2.34 29.62
C VAL A 454 -5.99 -2.66 29.89
N TYR A 455 -5.61 -2.65 31.17
CA TYR A 455 -4.27 -2.95 31.63
C TYR A 455 -4.30 -4.33 32.28
N LEU A 456 -3.55 -5.28 31.72
CA LEU A 456 -3.49 -6.66 32.17
C LEU A 456 -2.16 -6.92 32.86
N LYS A 457 -2.19 -7.66 33.96
CA LYS A 457 -1.02 -8.11 34.70
C LYS A 457 -0.69 -9.54 34.28
N THR A 458 0.49 -9.72 33.72
CA THR A 458 1.02 -11.03 33.30
C THR A 458 1.53 -11.84 34.49
N ASN A 459 1.69 -13.16 34.31
CA ASN A 459 2.30 -14.05 35.32
C ASN A 459 3.74 -13.65 35.72
N ARG A 460 4.42 -12.83 34.91
CA ARG A 460 5.76 -12.29 35.19
C ARG A 460 5.72 -10.91 35.87
N ASN A 461 4.58 -10.53 36.46
CA ASN A 461 4.37 -9.25 37.14
C ASN A 461 4.55 -8.00 36.25
N LYS A 462 4.56 -8.15 34.91
CA LYS A 462 4.61 -7.04 33.95
C LYS A 462 3.20 -6.62 33.54
N GLU A 463 2.97 -5.33 33.38
CA GLU A 463 1.71 -4.77 32.89
C GLU A 463 1.75 -4.62 31.35
N VAL A 464 0.72 -5.13 30.68
CA VAL A 464 0.53 -5.04 29.23
C VAL A 464 -0.80 -4.34 28.94
N VAL A 465 -0.85 -3.55 27.86
CA VAL A 465 -1.97 -2.63 27.60
C VAL A 465 -2.63 -2.97 26.27
N PHE A 466 -3.95 -3.05 26.29
CA PHE A 466 -4.77 -3.36 25.12
C PHE A 466 -5.91 -2.35 24.98
N LYS A 467 -6.32 -2.04 23.76
CA LYS A 467 -7.49 -1.18 23.53
C LYS A 467 -8.78 -1.92 23.91
N TYR A 468 -9.68 -1.28 24.64
CA TYR A 468 -10.92 -1.87 25.13
C TYR A 468 -12.12 -1.00 24.73
N PRO A 469 -13.22 -1.57 24.18
CA PRO A 469 -13.51 -3.01 24.02
C PRO A 469 -12.96 -3.64 22.74
N GLU A 470 -12.24 -2.89 21.89
CA GLU A 470 -11.77 -3.34 20.56
C GLU A 470 -11.00 -4.67 20.60
N SER A 471 -10.07 -4.85 21.55
CA SER A 471 -9.25 -6.06 21.65
C SER A 471 -10.05 -7.31 22.04
N LEU A 472 -11.21 -7.12 22.67
CA LEU A 472 -12.14 -8.20 23.01
C LEU A 472 -13.02 -8.56 21.81
N ALA A 473 -13.42 -7.56 21.02
CA ALA A 473 -14.21 -7.77 19.79
C ALA A 473 -13.41 -8.49 18.68
N ILE A 474 -12.11 -8.23 18.57
CA ILE A 474 -11.22 -8.90 17.60
C ILE A 474 -10.58 -10.20 18.13
N GLY A 475 -10.94 -10.62 19.35
CA GLY A 475 -10.46 -11.88 19.95
C GLY A 475 -9.01 -11.89 20.43
N SER A 476 -8.33 -10.74 20.48
CA SER A 476 -6.96 -10.61 21.00
C SER A 476 -6.88 -10.72 22.53
N ILE A 477 -8.00 -10.49 23.22
CA ILE A 477 -8.20 -10.83 24.62
C ILE A 477 -9.42 -11.75 24.67
N LYS A 478 -9.28 -12.92 25.31
CA LYS A 478 -10.40 -13.83 25.56
C LYS A 478 -10.64 -13.93 27.06
N LYS A 479 -11.86 -13.65 27.52
CA LYS A 479 -12.22 -13.87 28.92
C LYS A 479 -12.25 -15.37 29.18
N LEU A 480 -11.54 -15.81 30.23
CA LEU A 480 -11.53 -17.21 30.68
C LEU A 480 -12.71 -17.51 31.59
#